data_AF-A0A7J7KIW4-F1
#
_entry.id   AF-A0A7J7KIW4-F1
#
_cell.length_a   1.000
_cell.length_b   1.000
_cell.length_c   1.000
_cell.angle_alpha   90.00
_cell.angle_beta   90.00
_cell.angle_gamma   90.00
#
_symmetry.space_group_name_H-M   'P 1'
#
loop_
_entity.id
_entity.type
_entity.pdbx_description
1 polymer ?
#
loop_
_entity_poly.entity_id
_entity_poly.type
_entity_poly.pdbx_seq_one_letter_code
_entity_poly.pdbx_strand_id
1 'polypeptide(L)'
;MDKTLHEVLDSVRPPDPHKKVYKDECMYSFDSPDSETGLYICMKECYGFGKKFVEEYSRKSGNRVFLHLQRRHKIVVKSEEPVKKKPTKLAIDVEGGFDSNETKYTVEEHKSVVVLPEWKVLALSDEQMPPLVVVAVDDILALESATKGAELAAMSNTWEGDVLKPSKHALSLKQLDNGVKVPPSGWQCRYPGCNLTLICGST
;
A
#
# COMPACT_ATOMS: atom_id res chain seq x y z
N MET A 1 21.35 13.23 -28.11
CA MET A 1 19.95 13.59 -27.82
C MET A 1 19.03 12.62 -28.52
N ASP A 2 18.33 11.82 -27.75
CA ASP A 2 17.39 10.83 -28.24
C ASP A 2 16.10 11.52 -28.76
N LYS A 3 15.86 11.49 -30.07
CA LYS A 3 14.72 12.20 -30.72
C LYS A 3 13.37 11.79 -30.14
N THR A 4 13.22 10.51 -29.82
CA THR A 4 11.99 9.91 -29.30
C THR A 4 11.49 10.56 -28.01
N LEU A 5 12.38 10.99 -27.11
CA LEU A 5 11.97 11.53 -25.81
C LEU A 5 11.46 12.96 -25.89
N HIS A 6 12.00 13.78 -26.80
CA HIS A 6 11.53 15.17 -26.99
C HIS A 6 10.14 15.22 -27.61
N GLU A 7 9.81 14.27 -28.50
CA GLU A 7 8.50 14.17 -29.15
C GLU A 7 7.38 13.72 -28.21
N VAL A 8 7.71 13.19 -27.03
CA VAL A 8 6.75 12.67 -26.05
C VAL A 8 6.69 13.48 -24.76
N LEU A 9 7.38 14.63 -24.69
CA LEU A 9 7.35 15.52 -23.52
C LEU A 9 5.93 16.04 -23.21
N ASP A 10 5.06 16.19 -24.21
CA ASP A 10 3.65 16.58 -24.01
C ASP A 10 2.81 15.51 -23.26
N SER A 11 3.36 14.29 -23.14
CA SER A 11 2.79 13.19 -22.35
C SER A 11 3.38 13.10 -20.93
N VAL A 12 4.17 14.08 -20.51
CA VAL A 12 4.76 14.17 -19.18
C VAL A 12 4.27 15.44 -18.50
N ARG A 13 3.76 15.30 -17.28
CA ARG A 13 3.33 16.44 -16.47
C ARG A 13 3.63 16.15 -15.00
N PRO A 14 4.46 16.97 -14.33
CA PRO A 14 4.62 16.89 -12.89
C PRO A 14 3.24 16.96 -12.20
N PRO A 15 2.92 16.03 -11.29
CA PRO A 15 1.64 16.03 -10.61
C PRO A 15 1.49 17.26 -9.71
N ASP A 16 0.25 17.75 -9.62
CA ASP A 16 -0.12 18.73 -8.59
C ASP A 16 -0.06 18.07 -7.20
N PRO A 17 0.28 18.80 -6.12
CA PRO A 17 0.33 18.25 -4.76
C PRO A 17 -0.95 17.54 -4.29
N HIS A 18 -2.12 17.89 -4.85
CA HIS A 18 -3.40 17.26 -4.51
C HIS A 18 -3.81 16.15 -5.49
N LYS A 19 -3.01 15.85 -6.52
CA LYS A 19 -3.27 14.79 -7.49
C LYS A 19 -3.14 13.43 -6.80
N LYS A 20 -4.13 12.56 -7.02
CA LYS A 20 -4.07 11.17 -6.60
C LYS A 20 -3.07 10.40 -7.46
N VAL A 21 -2.06 9.81 -6.83
CA VAL A 21 -1.04 8.99 -7.49
C VAL A 21 -1.30 7.52 -7.18
N TYR A 22 -1.54 6.71 -8.20
CA TYR A 22 -1.83 5.28 -8.05
C TYR A 22 -0.58 4.46 -8.38
N LYS A 23 0.32 4.35 -7.40
CA LYS A 23 1.62 3.69 -7.53
C LYS A 23 1.75 2.37 -6.75
N ASP A 24 0.68 1.91 -6.12
CA ASP A 24 0.68 0.70 -5.29
C ASP A 24 0.13 -0.52 -6.03
N GLU A 25 -0.86 -0.33 -6.89
CA GLU A 25 -1.55 -1.41 -7.61
C GLU A 25 -2.04 -0.95 -8.99
N CYS A 26 -2.22 -1.90 -9.90
CA CYS A 26 -2.77 -1.70 -11.23
C CYS A 26 -4.27 -1.35 -11.18
N MET A 27 -4.71 -0.46 -12.07
CA MET A 27 -6.12 -0.08 -12.23
C MET A 27 -7.07 -1.22 -12.64
N TYR A 28 -6.53 -2.30 -13.21
CA TYR A 28 -7.31 -3.40 -13.80
C TYR A 28 -6.98 -4.78 -13.22
N SER A 29 -5.93 -4.89 -12.40
CA SER A 29 -5.47 -6.15 -11.81
C SER A 29 -4.77 -5.90 -10.48
N PHE A 30 -4.41 -6.96 -9.78
CA PHE A 30 -3.63 -6.90 -8.54
C PHE A 30 -2.12 -6.83 -8.76
N ASP A 31 -1.67 -6.46 -9.96
CA ASP A 31 -0.23 -6.27 -10.22
C ASP A 31 0.25 -5.04 -9.44
N SER A 32 1.37 -5.17 -8.74
CA SER A 32 1.99 -4.15 -7.88
C SER A 32 3.46 -3.95 -8.24
N PRO A 33 4.17 -2.97 -7.65
CA PRO A 33 5.63 -2.87 -7.81
C PRO A 33 6.38 -4.15 -7.43
N ASP A 34 5.85 -4.97 -6.52
CA ASP A 34 6.44 -6.25 -6.09
C ASP A 34 6.16 -7.41 -7.06
N SER A 35 5.32 -7.20 -8.08
CA SER A 35 5.04 -8.21 -9.10
C SER A 35 6.24 -8.42 -10.03
N GLU A 36 6.32 -9.59 -10.68
CA GLU A 36 7.42 -9.96 -11.58
C GLU A 36 7.67 -8.92 -12.68
N THR A 37 6.60 -8.31 -13.19
CA THR A 37 6.69 -7.28 -14.23
C THR A 37 6.74 -5.85 -13.70
N GLY A 38 6.59 -5.64 -12.39
CA GLY A 38 6.42 -4.32 -11.77
C GLY A 38 5.15 -3.59 -12.23
N LEU A 39 5.11 -2.30 -11.94
CA LEU A 39 3.99 -1.39 -12.22
C LEU A 39 4.43 -0.24 -13.11
N TYR A 40 3.59 0.14 -14.06
CA TYR A 40 3.82 1.24 -15.01
C TYR A 40 2.87 2.40 -14.72
N ILE A 41 3.41 3.52 -14.25
CA ILE A 41 2.62 4.69 -13.84
C ILE A 41 2.67 5.73 -14.95
N CYS A 42 1.51 6.11 -15.47
CA CYS A 42 1.40 7.16 -16.49
C CYS A 42 1.93 8.49 -15.96
N MET A 43 2.93 9.08 -16.61
CA MET A 43 3.58 10.32 -16.17
C MET A 43 2.74 11.59 -16.40
N LYS A 44 1.52 11.47 -16.95
CA LYS A 44 0.56 12.56 -17.11
C LYS A 44 -0.59 12.47 -16.11
N GLU A 45 -1.20 11.28 -16.04
CA GLU A 45 -2.42 11.08 -15.23
C GLU A 45 -2.18 10.40 -13.89
N CYS A 46 -0.98 9.87 -13.65
CA CYS A 46 -0.59 9.18 -12.41
C CYS A 46 -1.41 7.91 -12.11
N TYR A 47 -1.94 7.26 -13.15
CA TYR A 47 -2.55 5.93 -13.04
C TYR A 47 -1.52 4.81 -13.23
N GLY A 48 -1.55 3.81 -12.35
CA GLY A 48 -0.72 2.62 -12.41
C GLY A 48 -1.35 1.49 -13.21
N PHE A 49 -0.55 0.82 -14.04
CA PHE A 49 -0.97 -0.31 -14.87
C PHE A 49 0.04 -1.45 -14.81
N GLY A 50 -0.45 -2.68 -14.75
CA GLY A 50 0.36 -3.88 -14.97
C GLY A 50 0.76 -3.99 -16.43
N LYS A 51 1.81 -4.79 -16.71
CA LYS A 51 2.41 -4.92 -18.05
C LYS A 51 1.38 -5.32 -19.13
N LYS A 52 0.38 -6.12 -18.77
CA LYS A 52 -0.67 -6.59 -19.70
C LYS A 52 -1.61 -5.47 -20.18
N PHE A 53 -1.75 -4.39 -19.42
CA PHE A 53 -2.77 -3.36 -19.66
C PHE A 53 -2.19 -2.01 -20.13
N VAL A 54 -0.90 -1.77 -19.89
CA VAL A 54 -0.26 -0.48 -20.20
C VAL A 54 -0.31 -0.14 -21.69
N GLU A 55 -0.15 -1.13 -22.57
CA GLU A 55 -0.16 -0.90 -24.02
C GLU A 55 -1.56 -0.53 -24.54
N GLU A 56 -2.60 -1.21 -24.05
CA GLU A 56 -3.97 -0.87 -24.41
C GLU A 56 -4.36 0.52 -23.88
N TYR A 57 -3.97 0.86 -22.65
CA TYR A 57 -4.18 2.20 -22.10
C TYR A 57 -3.44 3.28 -22.91
N SER A 58 -2.17 3.04 -23.26
CA SER A 58 -1.36 3.94 -24.09
C SER A 58 -2.04 4.19 -25.44
N ARG A 59 -2.50 3.13 -26.12
CA ARG A 59 -3.23 3.23 -27.40
C ARG A 59 -4.54 4.02 -27.28
N LYS A 60 -5.30 3.82 -26.20
CA LYS A 60 -6.60 4.50 -25.99
C LYS A 60 -6.47 5.96 -25.57
N SER A 61 -5.49 6.27 -24.72
CA SER A 61 -5.31 7.62 -24.14
C SER A 61 -4.35 8.50 -24.93
N GLY A 62 -3.49 7.92 -25.77
CA GLY A 62 -2.39 8.61 -26.43
C GLY A 62 -1.18 8.91 -25.53
N ASN A 63 -1.25 8.56 -24.24
CA ASN A 63 -0.15 8.76 -23.31
C ASN A 63 0.92 7.68 -23.49
N ARG A 64 2.14 8.11 -23.83
CA ARG A 64 3.21 7.20 -24.24
C ARG A 64 4.32 7.01 -23.21
N VAL A 65 4.39 7.84 -22.16
CA VAL A 65 5.50 7.85 -21.20
C VAL A 65 5.03 7.38 -19.83
N PHE A 66 5.76 6.40 -19.29
CA PHE A 66 5.42 5.74 -18.03
C PHE A 66 6.65 5.61 -17.13
N LEU A 67 6.49 5.87 -15.84
CA LEU A 67 7.45 5.49 -14.82
C LEU A 67 7.24 4.02 -14.49
N HIS A 68 8.25 3.19 -14.72
CA HIS A 68 8.26 1.79 -14.32
C HIS A 68 8.89 1.64 -12.94
N LEU A 69 8.12 1.08 -12.01
CA LEU A 69 8.49 0.81 -10.63
C LEU A 69 8.48 -0.70 -10.40
N GLN A 70 9.62 -1.26 -10.00
CA GLN A 70 9.76 -2.68 -9.68
C GLN A 70 10.55 -2.87 -8.40
N ARG A 71 9.99 -3.61 -7.43
CA ARG A 71 10.63 -3.96 -6.17
C ARG A 71 11.03 -5.43 -6.19
N ARG A 72 12.24 -5.71 -5.72
CA ARG A 72 12.77 -7.08 -5.59
C ARG A 72 13.25 -7.31 -4.18
N HIS A 73 12.81 -8.42 -3.60
CA HIS A 73 13.19 -8.81 -2.24
C HIS A 73 14.39 -9.74 -2.33
N LYS A 74 15.56 -9.26 -1.90
CA LYS A 74 16.75 -10.10 -1.76
C LYS A 74 16.81 -10.66 -0.36
N ILE A 75 16.82 -11.99 -0.25
CA ILE A 75 17.05 -12.68 1.01
C ILE A 75 18.50 -12.43 1.43
N VAL A 76 18.71 -11.72 2.53
CA VAL A 76 20.03 -11.63 3.16
C VAL A 76 20.20 -12.90 3.99
N VAL A 77 20.88 -13.88 3.42
CA VAL A 77 21.32 -15.04 4.20
C VAL A 77 22.40 -14.53 5.14
N LYS A 78 22.01 -14.19 6.37
CA LYS A 78 22.95 -13.95 7.45
C LYS A 78 23.71 -15.26 7.66
N SER A 79 24.99 -15.28 7.30
CA SER A 79 25.90 -16.38 7.64
C SER A 79 26.04 -16.43 9.16
N GLU A 80 25.24 -17.27 9.82
CA GLU A 80 25.25 -17.40 11.28
C GLU A 80 26.24 -18.48 11.72
N GLU A 81 27.34 -18.04 12.33
CA GLU A 81 27.88 -18.77 13.48
C GLU A 81 26.79 -18.81 14.57
N PRO A 82 26.47 -19.97 15.16
CA PRO A 82 25.28 -20.11 15.98
C PRO A 82 25.51 -19.60 17.41
N VAL A 83 25.12 -18.35 17.70
CA VAL A 83 24.91 -17.93 19.09
C VAL A 83 23.54 -18.43 19.54
N LYS A 84 23.56 -19.61 20.19
CA LYS A 84 22.40 -20.23 20.87
C LYS A 84 21.81 -19.28 21.92
N LYS A 85 20.80 -18.48 21.57
CA LYS A 85 19.91 -17.88 22.58
C LYS A 85 18.81 -18.90 22.93
N LYS A 86 18.84 -19.37 24.18
CA LYS A 86 17.84 -20.28 24.74
C LYS A 86 16.48 -19.56 24.79
N PRO A 87 15.36 -20.19 24.36
CA PRO A 87 14.05 -19.57 24.45
C PRO A 87 13.65 -19.46 25.92
N THR A 88 13.43 -18.23 26.39
CA THR A 88 12.98 -17.97 27.78
C THR A 88 11.50 -17.68 27.74
N LYS A 89 10.72 -18.63 28.28
CA LYS A 89 9.32 -18.52 28.74
C LYS A 89 8.28 -17.88 27.81
N LEU A 90 7.29 -18.71 27.45
CA LEU A 90 5.93 -18.29 27.13
C LEU A 90 5.41 -17.37 28.25
N ALA A 91 5.29 -16.08 27.96
CA ALA A 91 4.61 -15.11 28.80
C ALA A 91 3.59 -14.37 27.93
N ILE A 92 2.35 -14.84 27.99
CA ILE A 92 1.17 -14.04 27.64
C ILE A 92 1.12 -12.94 28.73
N ASP A 93 1.02 -11.68 28.30
CA ASP A 93 0.79 -10.48 29.14
C ASP A 93 2.02 -9.67 29.61
N VAL A 94 2.93 -9.31 28.69
CA VAL A 94 3.86 -8.18 28.88
C VAL A 94 3.75 -7.20 27.71
N GLU A 95 3.63 -5.90 28.00
CA GLU A 95 3.73 -4.78 27.05
C GLU A 95 5.06 -4.86 26.29
N GLY A 96 5.00 -5.49 25.13
CA GLY A 96 6.13 -5.87 24.29
C GLY A 96 5.58 -6.72 23.16
N GLY A 97 4.73 -6.10 22.35
CA GLY A 97 4.08 -6.72 21.21
C GLY A 97 5.11 -7.38 20.29
N PHE A 98 4.70 -8.49 19.67
CA PHE A 98 5.41 -9.27 18.65
C PHE A 98 6.67 -8.55 18.15
N ASP A 99 7.85 -9.06 18.51
CA ASP A 99 9.03 -8.88 17.68
C ASP A 99 8.67 -9.46 16.31
N SER A 100 8.08 -8.62 15.46
CA SER A 100 7.78 -8.94 14.08
C SER A 100 9.12 -9.25 13.46
N ASN A 101 9.40 -10.54 13.26
CA ASN A 101 10.52 -11.10 12.49
C ASN A 101 11.37 -10.00 11.86
N GLU A 102 12.46 -9.61 12.52
CA GLU A 102 13.44 -8.68 11.94
C GLU A 102 13.71 -9.13 10.51
N THR A 103 13.24 -8.33 9.55
CA THR A 103 13.09 -8.71 8.15
C THR A 103 14.41 -9.19 7.58
N LYS A 104 14.48 -10.47 7.19
CA LYS A 104 15.63 -11.12 6.55
C LYS A 104 15.82 -10.70 5.08
N TYR A 105 15.23 -9.59 4.67
CA TYR A 105 15.12 -9.20 3.26
C TYR A 105 15.56 -7.75 3.08
N THR A 106 16.43 -7.51 2.11
CA THR A 106 16.70 -6.17 1.59
C THR A 106 15.79 -5.96 0.39
N VAL A 107 14.97 -4.91 0.42
CA VAL A 107 14.13 -4.52 -0.72
C VAL A 107 14.95 -3.60 -1.62
N GLU A 108 15.17 -4.04 -2.85
CA GLU A 108 15.78 -3.23 -3.91
C GLU A 108 14.68 -2.69 -4.83
N GLU A 109 14.64 -1.37 -5.00
CA GLU A 109 13.67 -0.69 -5.87
C GLU A 109 14.36 -0.24 -7.16
N HIS A 110 13.94 -0.80 -8.29
CA HIS A 110 14.37 -0.43 -9.62
C HIS A 110 13.36 0.52 -10.24
N LYS A 111 13.87 1.64 -10.79
CA LYS A 111 13.08 2.70 -11.40
C LYS A 111 13.63 3.01 -12.78
N SER A 112 12.74 3.08 -13.77
CA SER A 112 13.10 3.46 -15.13
C SER A 112 11.94 4.16 -15.81
N VAL A 113 12.22 4.92 -16.88
CA VAL A 113 11.18 5.53 -17.72
C VAL A 113 11.00 4.66 -18.96
N VAL A 114 9.76 4.31 -19.27
CA VAL A 114 9.41 3.47 -20.41
C VAL A 114 8.56 4.25 -21.40
N VAL A 115 8.96 4.24 -22.66
CA VAL A 115 8.26 4.91 -23.77
C VAL A 115 7.64 3.88 -24.71
N LEU A 116 6.32 3.96 -24.88
CA LEU A 116 5.51 3.13 -25.78
C LEU A 116 5.26 3.84 -27.12
N PRO A 117 5.01 3.10 -28.21
CA PRO A 117 4.85 1.63 -28.31
C PRO A 117 6.17 0.85 -28.40
N GLU A 118 7.31 1.53 -28.54
CA GLU A 118 8.62 0.89 -28.78
C GLU A 118 9.20 0.15 -27.57
N TRP A 119 8.56 0.26 -26.40
CA TRP A 119 9.05 -0.30 -25.12
C TRP A 119 10.48 0.14 -24.78
N LYS A 120 10.82 1.37 -25.16
CA LYS A 120 12.14 1.93 -24.91
C LYS A 120 12.30 2.23 -23.44
N VAL A 121 13.28 1.60 -22.80
CA VAL A 121 13.62 1.79 -21.39
C VAL A 121 14.76 2.80 -21.28
N LEU A 122 14.58 3.80 -20.43
CA LEU A 122 15.54 4.86 -20.15
C LEU A 122 15.86 4.83 -18.66
N ALA A 123 17.15 4.83 -18.34
CA ALA A 123 17.59 4.83 -16.95
C ALA A 123 17.52 6.25 -16.39
N LEU A 124 17.08 6.40 -15.13
CA LEU A 124 17.04 7.72 -14.49
C LEU A 124 18.44 8.36 -14.33
N SER A 125 19.50 7.56 -14.38
CA SER A 125 20.89 8.00 -14.31
C SER A 125 21.44 8.53 -15.64
N ASP A 126 20.67 8.49 -16.73
CA ASP A 126 21.11 8.97 -18.04
C ASP A 126 21.25 10.50 -18.03
N GLU A 127 22.46 11.00 -18.28
CA GLU A 127 22.82 12.44 -18.25
C GLU A 127 22.06 13.30 -19.29
N GLN A 128 21.36 12.65 -20.24
CA GLN A 128 20.55 13.31 -21.27
C GLN A 128 19.06 13.32 -20.94
N MET A 129 18.64 12.97 -19.73
CA MET A 129 17.23 12.98 -19.35
C MET A 129 16.70 14.43 -19.23
N PRO A 130 15.58 14.77 -19.90
CA PRO A 130 15.01 16.10 -19.84
C PRO A 130 14.65 16.47 -18.39
N PRO A 131 14.95 17.70 -17.94
CA PRO A 131 14.67 18.13 -16.57
C PRO A 131 13.20 17.93 -16.14
N LEU A 132 12.26 18.12 -17.07
CA LEU A 132 10.84 17.91 -16.83
C LEU A 132 10.50 16.48 -16.42
N VAL A 133 11.17 15.49 -17.03
CA VAL A 133 10.97 14.06 -16.73
C VAL A 133 11.50 13.75 -15.35
N VAL A 134 12.70 14.25 -15.01
CA VAL A 134 13.31 14.06 -13.69
C VAL A 134 12.41 14.62 -12.58
N VAL A 135 11.96 15.87 -12.73
CA VAL A 135 11.05 16.51 -11.78
C VAL A 135 9.75 15.73 -11.64
N ALA A 136 9.13 15.33 -12.76
CA ALA A 136 7.90 14.56 -12.71
C ALA A 136 8.07 13.20 -12.00
N VAL A 137 9.21 12.52 -12.19
CA VAL A 137 9.52 11.28 -11.48
C VAL A 137 9.65 11.54 -9.98
N ASP A 138 10.43 12.54 -9.59
CA ASP A 138 10.65 12.88 -8.18
C ASP A 138 9.33 13.24 -7.48
N ASP A 139 8.49 14.04 -8.13
CA ASP A 139 7.18 14.42 -7.62
C ASP A 139 6.25 13.20 -7.48
N ILE A 140 6.14 12.32 -8.49
CA ILE A 140 5.34 11.09 -8.42
C ILE A 140 5.81 10.19 -7.26
N LEU A 141 7.12 10.11 -7.04
CA LEU A 141 7.70 9.31 -5.95
C LEU A 141 7.48 9.94 -4.57
N ALA A 142 7.53 11.27 -4.47
CA ALA A 142 7.35 12.02 -3.23
C ALA A 142 5.89 12.10 -2.78
N LEU A 143 4.94 12.19 -3.71
CA LEU A 143 3.51 12.27 -3.36
C LEU A 143 3.02 11.01 -2.66
N GLU A 144 2.06 11.16 -1.75
CA GLU A 144 1.41 10.03 -1.14
C GLU A 144 0.53 9.27 -2.16
N SER A 145 0.47 7.95 -2.04
CA SER A 145 -0.37 7.15 -2.92
C SER A 145 -1.85 7.33 -2.59
N ALA A 146 -2.70 7.17 -3.61
CA ALA A 146 -4.15 7.29 -3.46
C ALA A 146 -4.71 6.29 -2.43
N THR A 147 -4.15 5.09 -2.37
CA THR A 147 -4.54 4.04 -1.41
C THR A 147 -4.20 4.46 0.01
N LYS A 148 -2.95 4.86 0.25
CA LYS A 148 -2.51 5.30 1.58
C LYS A 148 -3.27 6.54 2.06
N GLY A 149 -3.54 7.50 1.16
CA GLY A 149 -4.36 8.67 1.49
C GLY A 149 -5.81 8.28 1.84
N ALA A 150 -6.38 7.29 1.17
CA ALA A 150 -7.71 6.76 1.50
C ALA A 150 -7.72 6.01 2.84
N GLU A 151 -6.68 5.23 3.13
CA GLU A 151 -6.49 4.56 4.42
C GLU A 151 -6.37 5.57 5.55
N LEU A 152 -5.53 6.61 5.41
CA LEU A 152 -5.40 7.66 6.41
C LEU A 152 -6.70 8.43 6.64
N ALA A 153 -7.45 8.73 5.58
CA ALA A 153 -8.76 9.38 5.69
C ALA A 153 -9.81 8.45 6.32
N ALA A 154 -9.73 7.14 6.11
CA ALA A 154 -10.56 6.17 6.80
C ALA A 154 -10.17 6.08 8.28
N MET A 155 -8.87 6.07 8.58
CA MET A 155 -8.31 6.02 9.94
C MET A 155 -8.57 7.30 10.73
N SER A 156 -8.63 8.48 10.09
CA SER A 156 -8.92 9.74 10.78
C SER A 156 -10.36 9.79 11.34
N ASN A 157 -11.26 8.97 10.81
CA ASN A 157 -12.62 8.80 11.35
C ASN A 157 -12.70 7.67 12.39
N THR A 158 -11.62 6.93 12.59
CA THR A 158 -11.48 5.94 13.64
C THR A 158 -11.01 6.66 14.89
N TRP A 159 -11.97 7.07 15.72
CA TRP A 159 -11.82 7.46 17.12
C TRP A 159 -10.38 7.45 17.63
N GLU A 160 -9.77 8.62 17.77
CA GLU A 160 -8.44 8.79 18.36
C GLU A 160 -8.40 8.11 19.73
N GLY A 161 -7.80 6.92 19.77
CA GLY A 161 -6.57 6.69 20.52
C GLY A 161 -6.56 6.92 22.04
N ASP A 162 -7.70 7.02 22.71
CA ASP A 162 -7.70 6.82 24.16
C ASP A 162 -7.27 5.38 24.42
N VAL A 163 -6.04 5.22 24.93
CA VAL A 163 -5.54 3.92 25.40
C VAL A 163 -6.58 3.34 26.34
N LEU A 164 -7.21 2.25 25.92
CA LEU A 164 -8.28 1.60 26.67
C LEU A 164 -7.74 1.18 28.03
N LYS A 165 -8.07 1.94 29.07
CA LYS A 165 -7.71 1.58 30.44
C LYS A 165 -8.64 0.48 30.92
N PRO A 166 -8.13 -0.54 31.63
CA PRO A 166 -8.98 -1.53 32.25
C PRO A 166 -10.06 -0.85 33.10
N SER A 167 -11.32 -1.27 32.91
CA SER A 167 -12.43 -0.74 33.70
C SER A 167 -12.17 -0.98 35.19
N LYS A 168 -12.54 -0.01 36.04
CA LYS A 168 -12.52 -0.16 37.51
C LYS A 168 -13.33 -1.35 38.02
N HIS A 169 -14.21 -1.90 37.19
CA HIS A 169 -15.06 -3.06 37.49
C HIS A 169 -14.58 -4.36 36.83
N ALA A 170 -13.46 -4.36 36.10
CA ALA A 170 -13.00 -5.54 35.35
C ALA A 170 -12.88 -6.80 36.22
N LEU A 171 -12.49 -6.65 37.50
CA LEU A 171 -12.34 -7.75 38.46
C LEU A 171 -13.54 -7.94 39.40
N SER A 172 -14.40 -6.93 39.56
CA SER A 172 -15.45 -6.90 40.60
C SER A 172 -16.88 -6.92 40.04
N LEU A 173 -17.06 -6.91 38.73
CA LEU A 173 -18.38 -6.93 38.10
C LEU A 173 -19.06 -8.29 38.33
N LYS A 174 -20.13 -8.29 39.13
CA LYS A 174 -20.93 -9.48 39.41
C LYS A 174 -21.70 -9.92 38.17
N GLN A 175 -21.38 -11.10 37.64
CA GLN A 175 -22.15 -11.73 36.57
C GLN A 175 -23.37 -12.45 37.18
N LEU A 176 -24.57 -12.13 36.71
CA LEU A 176 -25.80 -12.79 37.15
C LEU A 176 -26.05 -14.05 36.32
N ASP A 177 -26.34 -15.16 36.97
CA ASP A 177 -26.82 -16.36 36.28
C ASP A 177 -28.33 -16.22 36.00
N ASN A 178 -28.65 -15.83 34.77
CA ASN A 178 -30.02 -15.67 34.29
C ASN A 178 -30.42 -16.76 33.28
N GLY A 179 -29.58 -17.78 33.07
CA GLY A 179 -29.82 -18.87 32.12
C GLY A 179 -29.81 -18.48 30.63
N VAL A 180 -29.52 -17.23 30.28
CA VAL A 180 -29.53 -16.76 28.87
C VAL A 180 -28.23 -17.16 28.19
N LYS A 181 -28.33 -17.94 27.10
CA LYS A 181 -27.22 -18.24 26.21
C LYS A 181 -27.24 -17.28 25.02
N VAL A 182 -26.24 -16.41 24.93
CA VAL A 182 -26.12 -15.41 23.85
C VAL A 182 -25.68 -16.13 22.56
N PRO A 183 -26.44 -16.05 21.45
CA PRO A 183 -26.05 -16.64 20.17
C PRO A 183 -24.90 -15.85 19.52
N PRO A 184 -24.16 -16.42 18.54
CA PRO A 184 -23.06 -15.72 17.86
C PRO A 184 -23.52 -14.61 16.90
N SER A 185 -24.80 -14.56 16.54
CA SER A 185 -25.36 -13.56 15.64
C SER A 185 -26.88 -13.42 15.84
N GLY A 186 -27.49 -12.45 15.14
CA GLY A 186 -28.94 -12.25 15.14
C GLY A 186 -29.48 -11.56 16.40
N TRP A 187 -28.65 -10.76 17.07
CA TRP A 187 -29.07 -10.08 18.30
C TRP A 187 -30.13 -9.01 18.01
N GLN A 188 -31.18 -9.03 18.81
CA GLN A 188 -32.27 -8.06 18.80
C GLN A 188 -32.39 -7.41 20.17
N CYS A 189 -32.76 -6.13 20.18
CA CYS A 189 -33.07 -5.43 21.42
C CYS A 189 -34.19 -6.16 22.18
N ARG A 190 -33.98 -6.44 23.47
CA ARG A 190 -34.99 -7.09 24.31
C ARG A 190 -36.17 -6.17 24.66
N TYR A 191 -36.04 -4.86 24.48
CA TYR A 191 -37.08 -3.90 24.85
C TYR A 191 -38.33 -4.06 23.95
N PRO A 192 -39.54 -4.20 24.53
CA PRO A 192 -40.76 -4.38 23.75
C PRO A 192 -40.99 -3.25 22.74
N GLY A 193 -41.22 -3.61 21.47
CA GLY A 193 -41.45 -2.65 20.39
C GLY A 193 -40.18 -2.02 19.79
N CYS A 194 -38.99 -2.41 20.25
CA CYS A 194 -37.72 -1.98 19.66
C CYS A 194 -37.28 -2.97 18.57
N ASN A 195 -37.19 -2.51 17.32
CA ASN A 195 -36.77 -3.32 16.17
C ASN A 195 -35.28 -3.17 15.82
N LEU A 196 -34.46 -2.67 16.76
CA LEU A 196 -33.03 -2.49 16.53
C LEU A 196 -32.29 -3.84 16.60
N THR A 197 -31.58 -4.16 15.53
CA THR A 197 -30.69 -5.32 15.41
C THR A 197 -29.24 -4.87 15.54
N LEU A 198 -28.45 -5.58 16.34
CA LEU A 198 -26.99 -5.40 16.33
C LEU A 198 -26.41 -6.22 15.19
N ILE A 199 -25.84 -5.55 14.19
CA ILE A 199 -25.08 -6.19 13.13
C ILE A 199 -23.68 -6.42 13.71
N CYS A 200 -23.30 -7.69 13.89
CA CYS A 200 -21.90 -8.00 14.14
C CYS A 200 -21.14 -7.63 12.87
N GLY A 201 -20.32 -6.57 12.91
CA GLY A 201 -19.39 -6.28 11.83
C GLY A 201 -18.48 -7.48 11.68
N SER A 202 -18.64 -8.24 10.59
CA SER A 202 -17.73 -9.29 10.20
C SER A 202 -16.37 -8.65 9.91
N THR A 203 -15.49 -8.70 10.91
CA THR A 203 -14.05 -8.50 10.78
C THR A 203 -13.43 -9.64 9.99
#